data_AF-A0A2W4RX66-F1
#
_entry.id   AF-A0A2W4RX66-F1
#
_cell.length_a   1.000
_cell.length_b   1.000
_cell.length_c   1.000
_cell.angle_alpha   90.00
_cell.angle_beta   90.00
_cell.angle_gamma   90.00
#
_symmetry.space_group_name_H-M   'P 1'
#
loop_
_entity.id
_entity.type
_entity.pdbx_description
1 polymer ?
#
loop_
_entity_poly.entity_id
_entity_poly.type
_entity_poly.pdbx_seq_one_letter_code
_entity_poly.pdbx_strand_id
1 'polypeptide(L)' 'MTKRISAKYKIDRRLGENIWGRPKSPINKRDSRPGQHG' A
#
# COMPACT_ATOMS: atom_id res chain seq x y z
N MET A 1 -26.70 2.62 -6.41
CA MET A 1 -25.58 2.79 -5.44
C MET A 1 -24.78 1.50 -5.36
N THR A 2 -23.96 1.19 -6.37
CA THR A 2 -23.20 -0.06 -6.38
C THR A 2 -22.16 -0.03 -5.25
N LYS A 3 -22.24 -0.97 -4.32
CA LYS A 3 -21.25 -1.24 -3.26
C LYS A 3 -19.95 -1.79 -3.87
N ARG A 4 -19.36 -1.09 -4.86
CA ARG A 4 -17.95 -1.32 -5.18
C ARG A 4 -17.20 -0.80 -3.98
N ILE A 5 -16.85 -1.69 -3.05
CA ILE A 5 -15.82 -1.43 -2.05
C ILE A 5 -14.62 -0.97 -2.87
N SER A 6 -14.36 0.34 -2.87
CA SER A 6 -13.21 0.88 -3.60
C SER A 6 -12.02 0.22 -2.93
N ALA A 7 -11.43 -0.76 -3.60
CA ALA A 7 -10.34 -1.50 -3.01
C ALA A 7 -9.23 -0.47 -2.78
N LYS A 8 -8.98 -0.20 -1.50
CA LYS A 8 -8.30 0.99 -0.97
C LYS A 8 -7.01 1.31 -1.71
N TYR A 9 -6.29 0.29 -2.19
CA TYR A 9 -4.99 0.42 -2.85
C TYR A 9 -4.99 -0.02 -4.33
N LYS A 10 -6.12 0.04 -5.03
CA LYS A 10 -6.21 -0.36 -6.46
C LYS A 10 -5.33 0.48 -7.38
N ILE A 11 -5.29 1.79 -7.13
CA ILE A 11 -4.49 2.72 -7.95
C ILE A 11 -3.00 2.51 -7.65
N ASP A 12 -2.62 2.45 -6.38
CA ASP A 12 -1.23 2.20 -5.96
C ASP A 12 -0.67 0.92 -6.58
N ARG A 13 -1.44 -0.18 -6.60
CA ARG A 13 -1.03 -1.44 -7.26
C ARG A 13 -0.95 -1.35 -8.78
N ARG A 14 -1.79 -0.52 -9.41
CA ARG A 14 -1.78 -0.34 -10.87
C ARG A 14 -0.61 0.52 -11.32
N LEU A 15 -0.26 1.54 -10.54
CA LEU A 15 0.83 2.46 -10.83
C LEU A 15 2.17 1.98 -10.29
N GLY A 16 2.16 1.04 -9.33
CA GLY A 16 3.38 0.61 -8.66
C GLY A 16 3.93 1.64 -7.67
N GLU A 17 3.15 2.66 -7.32
CA GLU A 17 3.60 3.82 -6.54
C GLU A 17 2.58 4.24 -5.47
N ASN A 18 3.07 4.79 -4.35
CA ASN A 18 2.22 5.31 -3.28
C ASN A 18 1.90 6.80 -3.47
N ILE A 19 0.98 7.08 -4.38
CA ILE A 19 0.60 8.45 -4.79
C ILE A 19 -0.07 9.29 -3.69
N TRP A 20 -0.49 8.68 -2.58
CA TRP A 20 -1.18 9.36 -1.47
C TRP A 20 -0.44 9.24 -0.14
N GLY A 21 0.80 8.76 -0.12
CA GLY A 21 1.60 8.61 1.10
C GLY A 21 0.95 7.73 2.17
N ARG A 22 0.13 6.74 1.77
CA ARG A 22 -0.62 5.91 2.73
C ARG A 22 0.34 5.01 3.49
N PRO A 23 0.33 4.97 4.83
CA PRO A 23 1.28 4.17 5.61
C PRO A 23 1.14 2.66 5.38
N LYS A 24 -0.06 2.20 5.04
CA LYS A 24 -0.39 0.79 4.74
C LYS A 24 -0.49 0.50 3.23
N SER A 25 0.13 1.33 2.37
CA SER A 25 0.17 1.04 0.95
C SER A 25 0.98 -0.25 0.70
N PRO A 26 0.53 -1.17 -0.19
CA PRO A 26 1.25 -2.40 -0.49
C PRO A 26 2.61 -2.15 -1.16
N ILE A 27 2.86 -0.94 -1.66
CA ILE A 27 4.11 -0.54 -2.30
C ILE A 27 5.16 -0.08 -1.27
N ASN A 28 4.75 0.28 -0.06
CA ASN A 28 5.69 0.73 0.96
C ASN A 28 6.67 -0.38 1.31
N LYS A 29 7.94 -0.15 1.02
CA LYS A 29 9.03 -0.97 1.52
C LYS A 29 9.36 -0.51 2.94
N ARG A 30 9.57 -1.45 3.85
CA ARG A 30 10.21 -1.14 5.13
C ARG A 30 11.71 -1.15 4.90
N ASP A 31 12.38 -0.08 5.32
CA ASP A 31 13.85 -0.03 5.32
C ASP A 31 14.44 -0.96 6.38
N SER A 32 13.64 -1.30 7.40
CA SER A 32 13.95 -2.34 8.38
C SER A 32 13.67 -3.73 7.82
N ARG A 33 14.59 -4.66 8.10
CA ARG A 33 14.36 -6.08 7.81
C ARG A 33 13.29 -6.58 8.79
N PRO A 34 12.46 -7.58 8.42
CA PRO A 34 11.62 -8.24 9.41
C PRO A 34 12.50 -9.11 10.34
N GLY A 35 12.37 -8.95 11.66
CA GLY A 35 13.07 -9.78 12.65
C GLY A 35 13.32 -9.06 13.98
N GLN A 36 13.90 -9.77 14.95
CA GLN A 36 14.21 -9.24 16.30
C GLN A 36 15.27 -8.11 16.29
N HIS A 37 16.11 -8.06 15.24
CA HIS A 37 17.16 -7.05 15.05
C HIS A 37 16.96 -6.22 13.78
N GLY A 38 15.74 -6.25 13.25
CA GLY A 38 15.39 -5.75 11.93
C GLY A 38 14.93 -4.30 11.90
#